data_AF-A0A4Q3DVC3-F1
#
_entry.id   AF-A0A4Q3DVC3-F1
#
_cell.length_a   1.000
_cell.length_b   1.000
_cell.length_c   1.000
_cell.angle_alpha   90.00
_cell.angle_beta   90.00
_cell.angle_gamma   90.00
#
_symmetry.space_group_name_H-M   'P 1'
#
loop_
_entity.id
_entity.type
_entity.pdbx_description
1 polymer ?
#
loop_
_entity_poly.entity_id
_entity_poly.type
_entity_poly.pdbx_seq_one_letter_code
_entity_poly.pdbx_strand_id
1 'polypeptide(L)' 'MSRAFVSEPGASTLVRSTEESARNTAEVYRAIEPGYDFEVRQGRNGWMIARLTKDGTFDSWVEE' A
#
# COMPACT_ATOMS: atom_id res chain seq x y z
N MET A 1 -13.68 -19.19 5.93
CA MET A 1 -14.52 -18.26 5.15
C MET A 1 -13.60 -17.21 4.53
N SER A 2 -13.68 -17.04 3.22
CA SER A 2 -12.70 -16.50 2.26
C SER A 2 -12.01 -15.17 2.60
N ARG A 3 -10.66 -15.16 2.64
CA ARG A 3 -9.82 -13.95 2.52
C ARG A 3 -9.37 -13.81 1.07
N ALA A 4 -10.28 -13.48 0.17
CA ALA A 4 -10.01 -13.43 -1.27
C ALA A 4 -10.62 -12.18 -1.89
N PHE A 5 -10.17 -10.99 -1.47
CA PHE A 5 -10.31 -9.73 -2.24
C PHE A 5 -9.21 -8.77 -1.76
N VAL A 6 -7.95 -9.15 -1.96
CA VAL A 6 -6.88 -8.16 -2.04
C VAL A 6 -6.79 -7.86 -3.53
N SER A 7 -7.42 -6.76 -3.95
CA SER A 7 -7.43 -6.28 -5.33
C SER A 7 -6.05 -6.47 -5.94
N GLU A 8 -5.98 -7.19 -7.06
CA GLU A 8 -4.71 -7.56 -7.67
C GLU A 8 -3.88 -6.29 -7.94
N PRO A 9 -2.59 -6.28 -7.58
CA PRO A 9 -1.74 -5.13 -7.85
C PRO A 9 -1.70 -4.85 -9.35
N GLY A 10 -1.99 -3.62 -9.74
CA GLY A 10 -1.85 -3.16 -11.13
C GLY A 10 -0.39 -3.21 -11.57
N ALA A 11 -0.15 -3.22 -12.89
CA ALA A 11 1.19 -3.36 -13.47
C ALA A 11 2.21 -2.30 -12.99
N SER A 12 1.75 -1.14 -12.54
CA SER A 12 2.55 -0.02 -12.06
C SER A 12 2.65 0.08 -10.53
N THR A 13 2.16 -0.93 -9.80
CA THR A 13 2.17 -0.92 -8.34
C THR A 13 3.61 -0.86 -7.83
N LEU A 14 3.89 0.09 -6.95
CA LEU A 14 5.20 0.22 -6.33
C LEU A 14 5.48 -0.98 -5.40
N VAL A 15 6.55 -1.72 -5.70
CA VAL A 15 7.01 -2.86 -4.91
C VAL A 15 8.40 -2.58 -4.34
N ARG A 16 8.55 -2.71 -3.02
CA ARG A 16 9.84 -2.61 -2.32
C ARG A 16 10.36 -3.98 -1.91
N SER A 17 11.68 -4.13 -1.92
CA SER A 17 12.33 -5.39 -1.54
C SER A 17 12.26 -5.69 -0.04
N THR A 18 12.15 -4.66 0.80
CA THR A 18 12.12 -4.78 2.27
C THR A 18 10.93 -4.04 2.88
N GLU A 19 10.46 -4.54 4.03
CA GLU A 19 9.37 -3.94 4.78
C GLU A 19 9.72 -2.52 5.24
N GLU A 20 10.95 -2.34 5.73
CA GLU A 20 11.45 -1.05 6.21
C GLU A 20 11.43 0.02 5.10
N SER A 21 11.84 -0.35 3.89
CA SER A 21 11.80 0.57 2.73
C SER A 21 10.37 0.93 2.34
N ALA A 22 9.44 -0.05 2.40
CA ALA A 22 8.01 0.21 2.17
C ALA A 22 7.41 1.11 3.25
N ARG A 23 7.77 0.91 4.54
CA ARG A 23 7.32 1.75 5.65
C ARG A 23 7.81 3.18 5.51
N ASN A 24 9.10 3.37 5.24
CA ASN A 24 9.68 4.70 5.03
C ASN A 24 8.98 5.44 3.87
N THR A 25 8.72 4.72 2.77
CA THR A 25 7.96 5.27 1.64
C THR A 25 6.53 5.64 2.06
N ALA A 26 5.82 4.77 2.79
CA ALA A 26 4.47 5.03 3.27
C ALA A 26 4.39 6.26 4.19
N GLU A 27 5.43 6.52 5.00
CA GLU A 27 5.52 7.73 5.83
C GLU A 27 5.65 9.01 4.99
N VAL A 28 6.40 8.97 3.89
CA VAL A 28 6.50 10.09 2.94
C VAL A 28 5.13 10.39 2.33
N TYR A 29 4.41 9.37 1.84
CA TYR A 29 3.07 9.57 1.28
C TYR A 29 2.07 10.07 2.33
N ARG A 30 2.16 9.60 3.58
CA ARG A 30 1.31 10.11 4.67
C ARG A 30 1.53 11.61 4.92
N ALA A 31 2.75 12.11 4.74
CA ALA A 31 3.04 13.53 4.89
C ALA A 31 2.51 14.37 3.72
N ILE A 32 2.47 13.81 2.50
CA ILE A 32 2.02 14.50 1.28
C ILE A 32 0.50 14.46 1.14
N GLU A 33 -0.12 13.33 1.51
CA GLU A 33 -1.54 13.04 1.37
C GLU A 33 -2.20 12.81 2.76
N PRO A 34 -2.36 13.86 3.59
CA PRO A 34 -2.90 13.72 4.94
C PRO A 34 -4.37 13.26 4.97
N GLY A 35 -5.07 13.30 3.83
CA GLY A 35 -6.44 12.81 3.66
C GLY A 35 -6.55 11.29 3.55
N TYR A 36 -5.44 10.57 3.44
CA TYR A 36 -5.41 9.12 3.35
C TYR A 36 -4.57 8.52 4.48
N ASP A 37 -4.79 7.24 4.73
CA ASP A 37 -3.91 6.41 5.55
C ASP A 37 -3.18 5.43 4.63
N PHE A 38 -2.02 4.94 5.10
CA PHE A 38 -1.16 4.07 4.30
C PHE A 38 -0.78 2.85 5.13
N GLU A 39 -0.91 1.68 4.51
CA GLU A 39 -0.61 0.39 5.12
C GLU A 39 0.36 -0.41 4.26
N VAL A 40 1.43 -0.91 4.88
CA VAL A 40 2.41 -1.77 4.21
C VAL A 40 1.91 -3.21 4.26
N ARG A 41 1.88 -3.87 3.10
CA ARG A 41 1.41 -5.26 2.94
C ARG A 41 2.43 -6.11 2.21
N GLN A 42 2.60 -7.35 2.64
CA GLN A 42 3.45 -8.31 1.95
C GLN A 42 2.71 -8.86 0.72
N GLY A 43 3.26 -8.62 -0.46
CA GLY A 43 2.84 -9.17 -1.73
C GLY A 43 3.70 -10.34 -2.18
N ARG A 44 3.35 -10.96 -3.32
CA ARG A 44 4.07 -12.11 -3.88
C ARG A 44 5.52 -11.81 -4.25
N ASN A 45 5.82 -10.58 -4.65
CA ASN A 45 7.11 -10.16 -5.18
C ASN A 45 7.85 -9.15 -4.29
N GLY A 46 7.35 -8.89 -3.07
CA GLY A 46 7.92 -7.89 -2.18
C GLY A 46 6.86 -7.21 -1.31
N TRP A 47 7.15 -5.99 -0.88
CA TRP A 47 6.31 -5.19 0.01
C TRP A 47 5.63 -4.09 -0.79
N MET A 48 4.31 -4.03 -0.70
CA MET A 48 3.46 -3.07 -1.40
C MET A 48 2.84 -2.12 -0.39
N ILE A 49 2.40 -0.96 -0.84
CA ILE A 49 1.81 0.07 0.01
C ILE A 49 0.37 0.29 -0.45
N ALA A 50 -0.59 -0.02 0.42
CA ALA A 50 -2.00 0.25 0.19
C ALA A 50 -2.34 1.66 0.69
N ARG A 51 -2.99 2.45 -0.15
CA ARG A 51 -3.68 3.67 0.23
C ARG A 51 -5.08 3.33 0.72
N LEU A 52 -5.40 3.84 1.90
CA LEU A 52 -6.67 3.64 2.58
C LEU A 52 -7.34 5.00 2.76
N THR A 53 -8.67 5.04 2.65
CA THR A 53 -9.46 6.19 3.11
C THR A 53 -9.37 6.32 4.64
N LYS A 54 -9.75 7.46 5.21
CA LYS A 54 -9.75 7.68 6.67
C LYS A 54 -10.67 6.76 7.45
N ASP A 55 -11.66 6.15 6.81
CA ASP A 55 -12.50 5.12 7.43
C ASP A 55 -11.85 3.72 7.43
N GLY A 56 -10.67 3.58 6.83
CA GLY A 56 -9.92 2.34 6.73
C GLY A 56 -10.25 1.49 5.49
N THR A 57 -11.12 1.97 4.60
CA THR A 57 -11.43 1.28 3.34
C THR A 57 -10.24 1.36 2.38
N PHE A 58 -9.95 0.25 1.71
CA PHE A 58 -8.95 0.21 0.66
C PHE A 58 -9.38 1.08 -0.52
N ASP A 59 -8.55 2.06 -0.87
CA ASP A 59 -8.75 2.94 -2.02
C ASP A 59 -7.98 2.41 -3.23
N SER A 60 -6.65 2.35 -3.13
CA SER A 60 -5.78 1.90 -4.22
C SER A 60 -4.42 1.40 -3.72
N TRP A 61 -3.63 0.80 -4.60
CA TRP A 61 -2.20 0.62 -4.35
C TRP A 61 -1.45 1.91 -4.70
N VAL A 62 -0.35 2.18 -4.00
CA VAL A 62 0.59 3.24 -4.40
C VAL A 62 1.35 2.78 -5.65
N GLU A 63 1.44 3.65 -6.63
CA GLU A 63 2.11 3.43 -7.92
C GLU A 63 3.41 4.25 -7.99
N GLU A 64 4.37 3.83 -8.83
CA GLU A 64 5.60 4.60 -9.14
C GLU A 64 5.37 5.80 -10.06
#